data_AF-A0A3D3A5B7-F1
#
_entry.id   AF-A0A3D3A5B7-F1
#
_cell.length_a   1.000
_cell.length_b   1.000
_cell.length_c   1.000
_cell.angle_alpha   90.00
_cell.angle_beta   90.00
_cell.angle_gamma   90.00
#
_symmetry.space_group_name_H-M   'P 1'
#
loop_
_entity.id
_entity.type
_entity.pdbx_description
1 polymer ?
#
loop_
_entity_poly.entity_id
_entity_poly.type
_entity_poly.pdbx_seq_one_letter_code
_entity_poly.pdbx_strand_id
1 'polypeptide(L)'
;MALAICVQGFGQKEVVSAYNANKEGDFATAATYIEQAIQNPKANVKNKTWRYRGEIYLNISKDSALFAAYPDALVRAKDSYMKAQELDSKGSYASEIQVGLGQVQMAASN
;
A
#
# COMPACT_ATOMS: atom_id res chain seq x y z
N MET A 1 35.89 1.57 17.02
CA MET A 1 34.80 2.40 17.61
C MET A 1 33.57 2.17 16.75
N ALA A 2 32.68 1.28 17.17
CA ALA A 2 31.51 0.87 16.37
C ALA A 2 30.35 1.84 16.65
N LEU A 3 30.05 2.71 15.69
CA LEU A 3 28.84 3.55 15.75
C LEU A 3 27.69 2.77 15.12
N ALA A 4 27.02 1.94 15.93
CA ALA A 4 25.75 1.34 15.55
C ALA A 4 24.68 2.44 15.58
N ILE A 5 24.44 3.06 14.42
CA ILE A 5 23.35 4.01 14.24
C ILE A 5 22.05 3.22 14.29
N CYS A 6 21.34 3.35 15.40
CA CYS A 6 19.97 2.87 15.58
C CYS A 6 19.03 3.60 14.60
N VAL A 7 18.92 3.12 13.36
CA VAL A 7 17.82 3.49 12.45
C VAL A 7 16.55 2.81 12.94
N GLN A 8 15.97 3.31 14.03
CA GLN A 8 14.70 2.82 14.58
C GLN A 8 13.66 3.95 14.39
N GLY A 9 12.73 3.82 13.44
CA GLY A 9 11.51 4.65 13.48
C GLY A 9 10.78 4.91 12.15
N PHE A 10 11.45 5.43 11.13
CA PHE A 10 10.84 6.12 9.97
C PHE A 10 10.13 5.23 8.92
N GLY A 11 9.67 4.04 9.27
CA GLY A 11 8.88 3.23 8.33
C GLY A 11 7.57 2.74 8.92
N GLN A 12 7.50 2.61 10.24
CA GLN A 12 6.28 2.15 10.89
C GLN A 12 5.28 3.28 11.09
N LYS A 13 5.76 4.49 11.39
CA LYS A 13 4.92 5.66 11.60
C LYS A 13 4.14 5.99 10.32
N GLU A 14 4.83 5.99 9.19
CA GLU A 14 4.32 6.30 7.86
C GLU A 14 3.28 5.25 7.42
N VAL A 15 3.53 3.96 7.67
CA VAL A 15 2.54 2.90 7.42
C VAL A 15 1.26 3.10 8.24
N VAL A 16 1.39 3.50 9.51
CA VAL A 16 0.22 3.76 10.38
C VAL A 16 -0.51 5.03 9.96
N SER A 17 0.21 6.10 9.64
CA SER A 17 -0.37 7.34 9.12
C SER A 17 -1.11 7.11 7.80
N ALA A 18 -0.54 6.32 6.88
CA ALA A 18 -1.20 5.94 5.64
C ALA A 18 -2.50 5.16 5.88
N TYR A 19 -2.47 4.20 6.80
CA TYR A 19 -3.65 3.43 7.18
C TYR A 19 -4.77 4.29 7.76
N ASN A 20 -4.42 5.22 8.67
CA ASN A 20 -5.39 6.11 9.28
C ASN A 20 -5.99 7.08 8.27
N ALA A 21 -5.16 7.73 7.44
CA ALA A 21 -5.63 8.62 6.38
C ALA A 21 -6.56 7.89 5.38
N ASN A 22 -6.21 6.66 5.00
CA ASN A 22 -7.07 5.84 4.14
C ASN A 22 -8.44 5.56 4.78
N LYS A 23 -8.46 5.27 6.09
CA LYS A 23 -9.71 5.07 6.83
C LYS A 23 -10.56 6.33 6.96
N GLU A 24 -9.94 7.49 7.00
CA GLU A 24 -10.60 8.80 7.04
C GLU A 24 -11.10 9.25 5.66
N GLY A 25 -10.78 8.50 4.58
CA GLY A 25 -11.13 8.85 3.21
C GLY A 25 -10.16 9.83 2.55
N ASP A 26 -9.09 10.24 3.25
CA ASP A 26 -8.05 11.09 2.69
C ASP A 26 -7.01 10.25 1.92
N PHE A 27 -7.43 9.77 0.76
CA PHE A 27 -6.64 8.82 -0.03
C PHE A 27 -5.38 9.46 -0.63
N ALA A 28 -5.40 10.76 -0.96
CA ALA A 28 -4.23 11.47 -1.47
C ALA A 28 -3.12 11.58 -0.41
N THR A 29 -3.48 11.95 0.82
CA THR A 29 -2.55 11.95 1.95
C THR A 29 -2.07 10.53 2.28
N ALA A 30 -2.98 9.55 2.24
CA ALA A 30 -2.62 8.15 2.46
C ALA A 30 -1.58 7.65 1.43
N ALA A 31 -1.75 8.00 0.15
CA ALA A 31 -0.78 7.69 -0.90
C ALA A 31 0.58 8.33 -0.61
N THR A 32 0.61 9.59 -0.18
CA THR A 32 1.86 10.27 0.18
C THR A 32 2.61 9.52 1.29
N TYR A 33 1.92 9.15 2.37
CA TYR A 33 2.55 8.42 3.48
C TYR A 33 3.03 7.03 3.08
N ILE A 34 2.24 6.28 2.29
CA ILE A 34 2.63 4.92 1.93
C ILE A 34 3.79 4.89 0.92
N GLU A 35 3.89 5.88 0.03
CA GLU A 35 5.03 6.04 -0.87
C GLU A 35 6.31 6.37 -0.10
N GLN A 36 6.23 7.16 0.98
CA GLN A 36 7.35 7.36 1.90
C GLN A 36 7.74 6.08 2.64
N ALA A 37 6.73 5.32 3.09
CA ALA A 37 6.97 4.07 3.82
C ALA A 37 7.73 3.04 2.99
N ILE A 38 7.44 2.87 1.70
CA ILE A 38 8.12 1.87 0.86
C ILE A 38 9.60 2.23 0.58
N GLN A 39 10.01 3.48 0.79
CA GLN A 39 11.43 3.86 0.75
C GLN A 39 12.20 3.38 1.98
N ASN A 40 11.51 3.05 3.07
CA ASN A 40 12.13 2.52 4.28
C ASN A 40 12.41 1.01 4.12
N PRO A 41 13.68 0.56 4.19
CA PRO A 41 14.03 -0.86 3.99
C PRO A 41 13.32 -1.81 4.96
N LYS A 42 12.99 -1.37 6.18
CA LYS A 42 12.28 -2.19 7.17
C LYS A 42 10.78 -2.29 6.91
N ALA A 43 10.18 -1.29 6.27
CA ALA A 43 8.76 -1.31 5.94
C ALA A 43 8.52 -1.98 4.57
N ASN A 44 9.42 -1.78 3.61
CA ASN A 44 9.36 -2.34 2.27
C ASN A 44 9.32 -3.88 2.25
N VAL A 45 9.95 -4.53 3.24
CA VAL A 45 9.93 -6.01 3.35
C VAL A 45 8.71 -6.56 4.08
N LYS A 46 7.72 -5.72 4.42
CA LYS A 46 6.52 -6.15 5.15
C LYS A 46 5.33 -6.24 4.20
N ASN A 47 4.71 -7.42 4.14
CA ASN A 47 3.45 -7.65 3.43
C ASN A 47 2.41 -6.54 3.70
N LYS A 48 2.18 -6.18 4.97
CA LYS A 48 1.17 -5.18 5.34
C LYS A 48 1.36 -3.82 4.65
N THR A 49 2.61 -3.39 4.44
CA THR A 49 2.92 -2.12 3.77
C THR A 49 2.38 -2.13 2.35
N TRP A 50 2.61 -3.24 1.64
CA TRP A 50 2.16 -3.42 0.28
C TRP A 50 0.66 -3.67 0.17
N ARG A 51 0.04 -4.38 1.12
CA ARG A 51 -1.43 -4.49 1.15
C ARG A 51 -2.10 -3.13 1.35
N TYR A 52 -1.62 -2.31 2.27
CA TYR A 52 -2.17 -0.97 2.47
C TYR A 52 -1.96 -0.08 1.25
N ARG A 53 -0.79 -0.16 0.59
CA ARG A 53 -0.57 0.52 -0.69
C ARG A 53 -1.59 0.07 -1.74
N GLY A 54 -1.84 -1.24 -1.83
CA GLY A 54 -2.85 -1.82 -2.72
C GLY A 54 -4.24 -1.26 -2.46
N GLU A 55 -4.64 -1.24 -1.19
CA GLU A 55 -5.95 -0.75 -0.75
C GLU A 55 -6.13 0.75 -1.03
N ILE A 56 -5.12 1.56 -0.72
CA ILE A 56 -5.14 3.01 -0.95
C ILE A 56 -5.34 3.32 -2.43
N TYR A 57 -4.54 2.72 -3.31
CA TYR A 57 -4.68 3.00 -4.74
C TYR A 57 -5.96 2.41 -5.34
N LEU A 58 -6.47 1.31 -4.80
CA LEU A 58 -7.78 0.81 -5.19
C LEU A 58 -8.89 1.77 -4.75
N ASN A 59 -8.78 2.41 -3.60
CA ASN A 59 -9.74 3.45 -3.18
C ASN A 59 -9.62 4.71 -4.05
N ILE A 60 -8.39 5.13 -4.39
CA ILE A 60 -8.16 6.22 -5.34
C ILE A 60 -8.84 5.94 -6.68
N SER A 61 -8.76 4.71 -7.21
CA SER A 61 -9.40 4.39 -8.50
C SER A 61 -10.93 4.46 -8.48
N LYS A 62 -11.55 4.44 -7.30
CA LYS A 62 -13.01 4.54 -7.13
C LYS A 62 -13.49 5.99 -7.02
N ASP A 63 -12.58 6.92 -6.76
CA ASP A 63 -12.86 8.36 -6.72
C ASP A 63 -12.50 8.98 -8.07
N SER A 64 -13.48 9.56 -8.77
CA SER A 64 -13.26 10.09 -10.12
C SER A 64 -12.27 11.26 -10.17
N ALA A 65 -12.24 12.10 -9.14
CA ALA A 65 -11.36 13.26 -9.11
C ALA A 65 -9.92 12.83 -8.83
N LEU A 66 -9.73 11.92 -7.88
CA LEU A 66 -8.42 11.38 -7.57
C LEU A 66 -7.91 10.45 -8.67
N PHE A 67 -8.76 9.64 -9.29
CA PHE A 67 -8.33 8.76 -10.38
C PHE A 67 -7.80 9.56 -11.58
N ALA A 68 -8.35 10.74 -11.86
CA ALA A 68 -7.80 11.64 -12.86
C ALA A 68 -6.38 12.14 -12.50
N ALA A 69 -6.09 12.34 -11.21
CA ALA A 69 -4.75 12.71 -10.73
C ALA A 69 -3.77 11.52 -10.63
N TYR A 70 -4.30 10.30 -10.49
CA TYR A 70 -3.55 9.05 -10.39
C TYR A 70 -4.06 8.03 -11.44
N PRO A 71 -3.83 8.28 -12.74
CA PRO A 71 -4.38 7.43 -13.81
C PRO A 71 -3.83 5.99 -13.77
N ASP A 72 -2.72 5.77 -13.08
CA ASP A 72 -2.09 4.47 -12.87
C ASP A 72 -2.53 3.78 -11.56
N ALA A 73 -3.54 4.30 -10.86
CA ALA A 73 -3.96 3.78 -9.55
C ALA A 73 -4.30 2.29 -9.57
N LEU A 74 -5.04 1.79 -10.57
CA LEU A 74 -5.35 0.36 -10.69
C LEU A 74 -4.09 -0.50 -10.90
N VAL A 75 -3.12 0.00 -11.68
CA VAL A 75 -1.84 -0.68 -11.89
C VAL A 75 -1.05 -0.72 -10.58
N ARG A 76 -0.93 0.41 -9.88
CA ARG A 76 -0.26 0.48 -8.57
C ARG A 76 -0.94 -0.41 -7.54
N ALA A 77 -2.26 -0.49 -7.54
CA ALA A 77 -3.01 -1.36 -6.65
C ALA A 77 -2.64 -2.84 -6.91
N LYS A 78 -2.71 -3.27 -8.18
CA LYS A 78 -2.34 -4.62 -8.61
C LYS A 78 -0.92 -4.98 -8.19
N ASP A 79 0.06 -4.16 -8.57
CA ASP A 79 1.47 -4.44 -8.32
C ASP A 79 1.76 -4.51 -6.82
N SER A 80 1.06 -3.70 -6.02
CA SER A 80 1.17 -3.74 -4.57
C SER A 80 0.61 -5.02 -3.97
N TYR A 81 -0.55 -5.49 -4.43
CA TYR A 81 -1.10 -6.77 -3.97
C TYR A 81 -0.24 -7.96 -4.42
N MET A 82 0.30 -7.94 -5.64
CA MET A 82 1.26 -8.96 -6.10
C MET A 82 2.51 -8.95 -5.22
N LYS A 83 3.06 -7.78 -4.90
CA LYS A 83 4.21 -7.68 -4.00
C LYS A 83 3.88 -8.15 -2.58
N ALA A 84 2.69 -7.85 -2.09
CA ALA A 84 2.20 -8.37 -0.83
C ALA A 84 2.13 -9.90 -0.85
N GLN A 85 1.67 -10.50 -1.94
CA GLN A 85 1.62 -11.95 -2.12
C GLN A 85 3.01 -12.59 -2.05
N GLU A 86 3.99 -12.01 -2.74
CA GLU A 86 5.39 -12.47 -2.69
C GLU A 86 5.95 -12.48 -1.25
N LEU A 87 5.57 -11.49 -0.44
CA LEU A 87 6.04 -11.34 0.94
C LEU A 87 5.24 -12.17 1.95
N ASP A 88 4.07 -12.71 1.57
CA ASP A 88 3.23 -13.54 2.42
C ASP A 88 3.56 -15.03 2.30
N SER A 89 4.80 -15.39 2.61
CA SER A 89 5.30 -16.77 2.46
C SER A 89 4.55 -17.81 3.30
N LYS A 90 3.79 -17.38 4.31
CA LYS A 90 2.97 -18.24 5.16
C LYS A 90 1.48 -18.23 4.78
N GLY A 91 1.09 -17.45 3.76
CA GLY A 91 -0.30 -17.32 3.32
C GLY A 91 -1.23 -16.74 4.39
N SER A 92 -0.70 -16.00 5.37
CA SER A 92 -1.49 -15.48 6.50
C SER A 92 -2.47 -14.37 6.08
N TYR A 93 -2.27 -13.78 4.91
CA TYR A 93 -3.10 -12.71 4.34
C TYR A 93 -3.53 -13.03 2.90
N ALA A 94 -3.45 -14.30 2.49
CA ALA A 94 -3.75 -14.71 1.12
C ALA A 94 -5.18 -14.35 0.72
N SER A 95 -6.14 -14.48 1.64
CA SER A 95 -7.55 -14.15 1.39
C SER A 95 -7.72 -12.66 1.10
N GLU A 96 -7.17 -11.78 1.94
CA GLU A 96 -7.28 -10.33 1.75
C GLU A 96 -6.59 -9.86 0.46
N ILE A 97 -5.45 -10.47 0.13
CA ILE A 97 -4.73 -10.19 -1.13
C ILE A 97 -5.56 -10.62 -2.34
N GLN A 98 -6.16 -11.82 -2.30
CA GLN A 98 -7.01 -12.32 -3.38
C GLN A 98 -8.26 -11.46 -3.56
N VAL A 99 -8.90 -11.03 -2.46
CA VAL A 99 -10.02 -10.10 -2.51
C VAL A 99 -9.60 -8.78 -3.15
N GLY A 100 -8.46 -8.21 -2.74
CA GLY A 100 -7.91 -6.99 -3.32
C GLY A 100 -7.64 -7.11 -4.82
N LEU A 101 -6.97 -8.18 -5.26
CA LEU A 101 -6.73 -8.46 -6.68
C LEU A 101 -8.03 -8.65 -7.47
N GLY A 102 -9.01 -9.33 -6.90
CA GLY A 102 -10.33 -9.50 -7.51
C GLY A 102 -11.03 -8.15 -7.72
N GLN A 103 -11.00 -7.27 -6.72
CA GLN A 103 -11.55 -5.93 -6.85
C GLN A 103 -10.83 -5.08 -7.90
N VAL A 104 -9.50 -5.18 -8.00
CA VAL A 104 -8.74 -4.51 -9.05
C VAL A 104 -9.15 -5.01 -10.44
N GLN A 105 -9.27 -6.33 -10.63
CA GLN A 105 -9.71 -6.91 -11.90
C GLN A 105 -11.11 -6.43 -12.28
N MET A 106 -12.05 -6.41 -11.33
CA MET A 106 -13.40 -5.90 -11.58
C MET A 106 -13.39 -4.43 -11.98
N ALA A 107 -12.62 -3.59 -11.28
CA ALA A 107 -12.52 -2.16 -11.58
C ALA A 107 -11.85 -1.89 -12.94
N ALA A 108 -10.87 -2.72 -13.35
CA ALA A 108 -10.18 -2.59 -14.63
C ALA A 108 -10.99 -3.12 -15.84
N SER A 109 -12.08 -3.85 -15.59
CA SER A 109 -12.92 -4.45 -16.65
C SER A 109 -14.16 -3.62 -16.99
N ASN A 110 -14.37 -2.48 -16.30
CA ASN A 110 -15.43 -1.51 -16.57
C ASN A 110 -14.90 -0.33 -17.36
#